data_AF-A0A357EFJ0-F1
#
_entry.id   AF-A0A357EFJ0-F1
#
_cell.length_a   1.000
_cell.length_b   1.000
_cell.length_c   1.000
_cell.angle_alpha   90.00
_cell.angle_beta   90.00
_cell.angle_gamma   90.00
#
_symmetry.space_group_name_H-M   'P 1'
#
loop_
_entity.id
_entity.type
_entity.pdbx_description
1 polymer ?
#
loop_
_entity_poly.entity_id
_entity_poly.type
_entity_poly.pdbx_seq_one_letter_code
_entity_poly.pdbx_strand_id
1 'polypeptide(L)'
;MKTALIVTTYNRPDALAAVLEGYCRQSDQDFDLVVADDGSKEDTADVVRQCARHAPFRLTHVWHEDQGFRAAAIRNRAVASSEADYIVFTDGDCIPSR
;
A
#
# COMPACT_ATOMS: atom_id res chain seq x y z
N MET A 1 -6.16 19.65 0.04
CA MET A 1 -5.27 19.04 1.04
C MET A 1 -5.03 17.63 0.56
N LYS A 2 -3.78 17.18 0.54
CA LYS A 2 -3.40 15.89 -0.05
C LYS A 2 -3.48 14.79 1.00
N THR A 3 -4.04 13.65 0.64
CA THR A 3 -4.15 12.47 1.52
C THR A 3 -3.28 11.34 0.97
N ALA A 4 -2.57 10.64 1.85
CA ALA A 4 -1.92 9.37 1.50
C ALA A 4 -2.48 8.22 2.34
N LEU A 5 -2.77 7.12 1.65
CA LEU A 5 -3.22 5.87 2.23
C LEU A 5 -2.02 4.91 2.32
N ILE A 6 -1.66 4.49 3.53
CA ILE A 6 -0.56 3.56 3.77
C ILE A 6 -1.13 2.18 4.08
N VAL A 7 -1.00 1.25 3.13
CA VAL A 7 -1.42 -0.15 3.24
C VAL A 7 -0.23 -0.98 3.70
N THR A 8 -0.28 -1.55 4.91
CA THR A 8 0.83 -2.37 5.44
C THR A 8 0.65 -3.84 5.08
N THR A 9 1.64 -4.49 4.49
CA THR A 9 1.52 -5.89 4.04
C THR A 9 2.76 -6.72 4.38
N TYR A 10 2.57 -8.04 4.44
CA TYR A 10 3.64 -9.03 4.59
C TYR A 10 3.18 -10.40 4.07
N ASN A 11 3.82 -10.89 2.99
CA ASN A 11 3.67 -12.23 2.41
C ASN A 11 2.21 -12.71 2.22
N ARG A 12 1.31 -11.79 1.85
CA ARG A 12 -0.11 -12.05 1.55
C ARG A 12 -0.55 -11.41 0.23
N PRO A 13 0.03 -11.82 -0.92
CA PRO A 13 -0.26 -11.24 -2.23
C PRO A 13 -1.73 -11.39 -2.63
N ASP A 14 -2.39 -12.48 -2.20
CA ASP A 14 -3.81 -12.74 -2.41
C ASP A 14 -4.70 -11.66 -1.79
N ALA A 15 -4.46 -11.34 -0.52
CA ALA A 15 -5.20 -10.33 0.21
C ALA A 15 -4.90 -8.93 -0.33
N LEU A 16 -3.62 -8.63 -0.57
CA LEU A 16 -3.20 -7.34 -1.11
C LEU A 16 -3.84 -7.04 -2.46
N ALA A 17 -3.95 -8.04 -3.35
CA ALA A 17 -4.61 -7.88 -4.64
C ALA A 17 -6.09 -7.46 -4.46
N ALA A 18 -6.80 -8.09 -3.54
CA ALA A 18 -8.20 -7.74 -3.24
C ALA A 18 -8.33 -6.33 -2.63
N VAL A 19 -7.40 -5.94 -1.75
CA VAL A 19 -7.37 -4.59 -1.16
C VAL A 19 -7.12 -3.52 -2.22
N LEU A 20 -6.12 -3.72 -3.08
CA LEU A 20 -5.79 -2.77 -4.15
C LEU A 20 -6.94 -2.62 -5.16
N GLU A 21 -7.61 -3.72 -5.51
CA GLU A 21 -8.82 -3.68 -6.35
C GLU A 21 -9.95 -2.90 -5.66
N GLY A 22 -10.13 -3.06 -4.34
CA GLY A 22 -11.07 -2.26 -3.56
C GLY A 22 -10.79 -0.75 -3.66
N TYR A 23 -9.52 -0.36 -3.60
CA TYR A 23 -9.11 1.03 -3.78
C TYR A 23 -9.32 1.54 -5.20
N CYS A 24 -9.06 0.73 -6.23
CA CYS A 24 -9.33 1.09 -7.63
C CYS A 24 -10.82 1.40 -7.91
N ARG A 25 -11.73 0.90 -7.05
CA ARG A 25 -13.18 1.05 -7.20
C ARG A 25 -13.78 2.21 -6.38
N GLN A 26 -12.95 2.93 -5.64
CA GLN A 26 -13.39 4.10 -4.87
C GLN A 26 -13.92 5.20 -5.80
N SER A 27 -14.92 5.92 -5.31
CA SER A 27 -15.52 7.06 -6.03
C SER A 27 -14.64 8.31 -5.98
N ASP A 28 -13.96 8.52 -4.85
CA ASP A 28 -12.87 9.47 -4.71
C ASP A 28 -11.55 8.78 -5.03
N GLN A 29 -10.71 9.43 -5.84
CA GLN A 29 -9.40 8.94 -6.29
C GLN A 29 -8.30 9.98 -6.05
N ASP A 30 -8.60 11.09 -5.37
CA ASP A 30 -7.65 12.16 -5.07
C ASP A 30 -6.80 11.82 -3.82
N PHE A 31 -6.06 10.72 -3.92
CA PHE A 31 -5.12 10.27 -2.90
C PHE A 31 -3.88 9.62 -3.52
N ASP A 32 -2.77 9.61 -2.78
CA ASP A 32 -1.63 8.72 -3.07
C ASP A 32 -1.81 7.42 -2.28
N LEU A 33 -1.57 6.26 -2.88
CA LEU A 33 -1.55 4.98 -2.16
C LEU A 33 -0.11 4.47 -2.06
N VAL A 34 0.30 4.14 -0.84
CA VAL A 34 1.63 3.59 -0.53
C VAL A 34 1.47 2.20 0.07
N VAL A 35 2.03 1.19 -0.61
CA VAL A 35 2.15 -0.15 -0.04
C VAL A 35 3.44 -0.19 0.78
N ALA A 36 3.29 -0.31 2.10
CA ALA A 36 4.37 -0.47 3.06
C ALA A 36 4.59 -1.97 3.32
N ASP A 37 5.60 -2.53 2.67
CA ASP A 37 5.85 -3.97 2.61
C ASP A 37 7.02 -4.40 3.51
N ASP A 38 6.70 -5.13 4.58
CA ASP A 38 7.62 -5.54 5.67
C ASP A 38 8.51 -6.75 5.28
N GLY A 39 9.07 -6.74 4.07
CA GLY A 39 9.94 -7.81 3.59
C GLY A 39 9.24 -8.99 2.94
N SER A 40 8.14 -8.75 2.21
CA SER A 40 7.54 -9.80 1.40
C SER A 40 8.46 -10.27 0.26
N LYS A 41 8.14 -11.45 -0.27
CA LYS A 41 8.76 -12.02 -1.47
C LYS A 41 8.29 -11.33 -2.74
N GLU A 42 8.91 -11.71 -3.86
CA GLU A 42 8.70 -11.11 -5.19
C GLU A 42 7.23 -11.16 -5.67
N ASP A 43 6.48 -12.18 -5.29
CA ASP A 43 5.07 -12.34 -5.63
C ASP A 43 4.19 -11.18 -5.15
N THR A 44 4.52 -10.60 -3.98
CA THR A 44 3.83 -9.43 -3.44
C THR A 44 4.20 -8.17 -4.23
N ALA A 45 5.46 -8.01 -4.61
CA ALA A 45 5.90 -6.92 -5.48
C ALA A 45 5.24 -6.98 -6.87
N ASP A 46 5.06 -8.18 -7.42
CA ASP A 46 4.35 -8.41 -8.68
C ASP A 46 2.90 -7.90 -8.63
N VAL A 47 2.18 -8.16 -7.54
CA VAL A 47 0.81 -7.66 -7.33
C VAL A 47 0.77 -6.13 -7.37
N VAL A 48 1.71 -5.46 -6.68
CA VAL A 48 1.76 -3.99 -6.67
C VAL A 48 2.10 -3.45 -8.07
N ARG A 49 3.08 -4.04 -8.75
CA ARG A 49 3.46 -3.64 -10.12
C ARG A 49 2.33 -3.85 -11.12
N GLN A 50 1.56 -4.92 -10.99
CA GLN A 50 0.41 -5.18 -11.85
C GLN A 50 -0.68 -4.12 -11.63
N CYS A 51 -1.04 -3.85 -10.37
CA CYS A 51 -2.04 -2.83 -10.05
C CYS A 51 -1.62 -1.44 -10.53
N ALA A 52 -0.33 -1.08 -10.36
CA ALA A 52 0.18 0.24 -10.74
C ALA A 52 0.02 0.56 -12.23
N ARG A 53 -0.14 -0.45 -13.11
CA ARG A 53 -0.37 -0.26 -14.55
C ARG A 53 -1.75 0.31 -14.88
N HIS A 54 -2.72 0.13 -14.00
CA HIS A 54 -4.12 0.51 -14.24
C HIS A 54 -4.77 1.26 -13.08
N ALA A 55 -4.06 1.47 -11.97
CA ALA A 55 -4.56 2.25 -10.84
C ALA A 55 -4.87 3.69 -11.29
N PRO A 56 -6.03 4.26 -10.91
CA PRO A 56 -6.39 5.63 -11.28
C PRO A 56 -5.70 6.69 -10.38
N PHE A 57 -4.92 6.25 -9.39
CA PHE A 57 -4.18 7.07 -8.44
C PHE A 57 -2.70 6.71 -8.45
N ARG A 58 -1.86 7.54 -7.83
CA ARG A 58 -0.43 7.25 -7.68
C ARG A 58 -0.23 6.10 -6.70
N LEU A 59 0.33 4.99 -7.17
CA LEU A 59 0.69 3.83 -6.36
C LEU A 59 2.20 3.73 -6.19
N THR A 60 2.68 3.71 -4.94
CA THR A 60 4.10 3.55 -4.61
C THR A 60 4.31 2.30 -3.76
N HIS A 61 5.35 1.52 -4.05
CA HIS A 61 5.77 0.37 -3.24
C HIS A 61 7.01 0.76 -2.41
N VAL A 62 6.89 0.72 -1.10
CA VAL A 62 8.01 0.91 -0.17
C VAL A 62 8.30 -0.43 0.47
N TRP A 63 9.51 -0.93 0.27
CA TRP A 63 9.95 -2.26 0.70
C TRP A 63 11.28 -2.17 1.46
N HIS A 64 11.54 -3.18 2.28
CA HIS A 64 12.85 -3.46 2.87
C HIS A 64 13.03 -4.96 3.05
N GLU A 65 14.26 -5.42 3.22
CA GLU A 65 14.57 -6.84 3.43
C GLU A 65 13.80 -7.45 4.61
N ASP A 66 13.45 -8.73 4.58
CA ASP A 66 12.88 -9.42 5.74
C ASP A 66 13.96 -9.63 6.81
N GLN A 67 13.76 -9.02 7.99
CA GLN A 67 14.58 -9.31 9.18
C GLN A 67 13.66 -9.41 10.40
N GLY A 68 12.56 -10.16 10.25
CA GLY A 68 11.53 -10.34 11.25
C GLY A 68 10.50 -9.21 11.27
N PHE A 69 9.58 -9.28 12.23
CA PHE A 69 8.42 -8.39 12.33
C PHE A 69 8.83 -6.93 12.59
N ARG A 70 8.68 -6.07 11.57
CA ARG A 70 9.11 -4.67 11.58
C ARG A 70 8.11 -3.74 10.89
N ALA A 71 6.82 -4.07 10.97
CA ALA A 71 5.70 -3.28 10.48
C ALA A 71 5.79 -1.77 10.85
N ALA A 72 6.23 -1.44 12.07
CA ALA A 72 6.44 -0.05 12.48
C ALA A 72 7.53 0.66 11.67
N ALA A 73 8.64 -0.02 11.39
CA ALA A 73 9.75 0.53 10.60
C ALA A 73 9.32 0.81 9.15
N ILE A 74 8.58 -0.11 8.52
CA ILE A 74 8.12 0.11 7.16
C ILE A 74 7.03 1.18 7.05
N ARG A 75 6.12 1.25 8.03
CA ARG A 75 5.14 2.35 8.12
C ARG A 75 5.85 3.70 8.25
N ASN A 76 6.87 3.80 9.11
CA ASN A 76 7.66 5.04 9.25
C ASN A 76 8.38 5.41 7.95
N ARG A 77 8.95 4.44 7.22
CA ARG A 77 9.58 4.68 5.92
C ARG A 77 8.57 5.14 4.87
N ALA A 78 7.37 4.55 4.85
CA ALA A 78 6.28 4.96 3.97
C ALA A 78 5.80 6.38 4.28
N VAL A 79 5.64 6.74 5.56
CA VAL A 79 5.33 8.12 5.98
C VAL A 79 6.41 9.09 5.50
N ALA A 80 7.69 8.75 5.72
CA ALA A 80 8.81 9.60 5.29
C ALA A 80 8.92 9.77 3.77
N SER A 81 8.31 8.88 2.98
CA SER A 81 8.25 8.99 1.51
C SER A 81 7.07 9.83 1.01
N SER A 82 6.15 10.23 1.89
CA SER A 82 4.93 10.96 1.56
C SER A 82 5.09 12.45 1.81
N GLU A 83 4.48 13.26 0.93
CA GLU A 83 4.35 14.72 1.06
C GLU A 83 2.90 15.12 1.39
N ALA A 84 2.05 14.16 1.77
CA ALA A 84 0.64 14.40 2.04
C ALA A 84 0.42 15.14 3.37
N ASP A 85 -0.63 15.97 3.43
CA ASP A 85 -1.07 16.67 4.64
C ASP A 85 -1.68 15.69 5.65
N TYR A 86 -2.35 14.64 5.15
CA TYR A 86 -3.00 13.60 5.95
C TYR A 86 -2.48 12.21 5.58
N ILE A 87 -2.26 11.40 6.61
CA ILE A 87 -1.89 9.99 6.49
C ILE A 87 -2.98 9.13 7.11
N VAL A 88 -3.46 8.15 6.35
CA VAL A 88 -4.40 7.13 6.83
C VAL A 88 -3.72 5.76 6.72
N PHE A 89 -3.69 5.02 7.82
CA PHE A 89 -3.15 3.67 7.84
C PHE A 89 -4.26 2.64 7.66
N THR A 90 -3.98 1.60 6.89
CA THR A 90 -4.80 0.39 6.78
C THR A 90 -3.90 -0.84 6.66
N ASP A 91 -4.48 -2.02 6.88
CA ASP A 91 -3.78 -3.29 6.75
C ASP A 91 -4.04 -3.94 5.38
N GLY A 92 -3.09 -4.76 4.93
CA GLY A 92 -3.07 -5.42 3.61
C GLY A 92 -4.13 -6.50 3.41
N ASP A 93 -5.01 -6.69 4.39
CA ASP A 93 -6.17 -7.57 4.37
C ASP A 93 -7.50 -6.82 4.61
N CYS A 94 -7.47 -5.48 4.67
CA CYS A 94 -8.63 -4.63 4.87
C CYS A 94 -9.12 -4.02 3.55
N ILE A 95 -10.13 -4.65 2.95
CA ILE A 95 -10.73 -4.14 1.70
C ILE A 95 -11.61 -2.93 2.03
N PRO A 96 -11.38 -1.75 1.40
CA PRO A 96 -12.23 -0.59 1.63
C PRO A 96 -13.65 -0.84 1.08
N SER A 97 -14.66 -0.38 1.81
CA SER A 97 -16.02 -0.28 1.27
C SER A 97 -16.07 0.75 0.15
N ARG A 98 -17.00 0.59 -0.78
CA ARG A 98 -17.24 1.56 -1.86
C ARG A 98 -18.01 2.79 -1.39
#